data_AF-A0A812T003-F1
#
_entry.id   AF-A0A812T003-F1
#
_cell.length_a   1.000
_cell.length_b   1.000
_cell.length_c   1.000
_cell.angle_alpha   90.00
_cell.angle_beta   90.00
_cell.angle_gamma   90.00
#
_symmetry.space_group_name_H-M   'P 1'
#
loop_
_entity.id
_entity.type
_entity.pdbx_description
1 polymer ?
#
loop_
_entity_poly.entity_id
_entity_poly.type
_entity_poly.pdbx_seq_one_letter_code
_entity_poly.pdbx_strand_id
1 'polypeptide(L)'
;METSSISDLVVNSIALTFILSIDEMICETLTSQSTLTMLSSCKDYPLFDVEAMAKMTDVELMEKYGSGSNARLGIMDVFRILLPPRMLWVIGITGYFVFRYYEAHCQRHGASFLFVPRPLHLPKSQAFTLLNAFFPGMFPVDVEDAEYWHLPDS
;
A
#
# COMPACT_ATOMS: atom_id res chain seq x y z
N MET A 1 20.33 -47.77 33.16
CA MET A 1 21.05 -46.77 32.33
C MET A 1 20.46 -46.66 30.94
N GLU A 2 19.97 -47.74 30.32
CA GLU A 2 19.27 -47.71 29.02
C GLU A 2 17.98 -46.85 28.99
N THR A 3 17.26 -46.75 30.10
CA THR A 3 15.98 -46.01 30.17
C THR A 3 16.12 -44.49 30.14
N SER A 4 17.27 -43.92 30.53
CA SER A 4 17.47 -42.46 30.46
C SER A 4 17.72 -42.00 29.02
N SER A 5 18.40 -42.81 28.22
CA SER A 5 18.62 -42.53 26.79
C SER A 5 17.30 -42.51 26.00
N ILE A 6 16.37 -43.41 26.33
CA ILE A 6 15.06 -43.48 25.67
C ILE A 6 14.18 -42.30 26.07
N SER A 7 14.17 -41.93 27.36
CA SER A 7 13.42 -40.75 27.81
C SER A 7 13.92 -39.46 27.17
N ASP A 8 15.24 -39.31 27.02
CA ASP A 8 15.83 -38.11 26.41
C ASP A 8 15.47 -38.00 24.93
N LEU A 9 15.45 -39.12 24.21
CA LEU A 9 15.06 -39.16 22.80
C LEU A 9 13.58 -38.81 22.63
N VAL A 10 12.70 -39.36 23.48
CA VAL A 10 11.26 -39.06 23.47
C VAL A 10 10.99 -37.60 23.79
N VAL A 11 11.65 -37.05 24.81
CA VAL A 11 11.50 -35.63 25.18
C VAL A 11 11.99 -34.72 24.05
N ASN A 12 13.09 -35.05 23.41
CA ASN A 12 13.62 -34.27 22.28
C ASN A 12 12.70 -34.35 21.05
N SER A 13 12.15 -35.53 20.73
CA SER A 13 11.18 -35.69 19.65
C SER A 13 9.89 -34.89 19.91
N ILE A 14 9.37 -34.91 21.14
CA ILE A 14 8.18 -34.13 21.51
C ILE A 14 8.48 -32.63 21.46
N ALA A 15 9.66 -32.21 21.93
CA ALA A 15 10.08 -30.81 21.86
C ALA A 15 10.21 -30.32 20.41
N LEU A 16 10.74 -31.14 19.52
CA LEU A 16 10.85 -30.82 18.09
C LEU A 16 9.47 -30.69 17.44
N THR A 17 8.56 -31.63 17.69
CA THR A 17 7.18 -31.56 17.18
C THR A 17 6.45 -30.33 17.70
N PHE A 18 6.65 -29.98 18.97
CA PHE A 18 6.09 -28.76 19.54
C PHE A 18 6.64 -27.51 18.82
N ILE A 19 7.97 -27.41 18.66
CA ILE A 19 8.60 -26.27 17.96
C ILE A 19 8.11 -26.14 16.51
N LEU A 20 7.97 -27.27 15.80
CA LEU A 20 7.47 -27.31 14.42
C LEU A 20 5.96 -27.04 14.29
N SER A 21 5.21 -26.98 15.40
CA SER A 21 3.78 -26.65 15.39
C SER A 21 3.48 -25.19 15.76
N ILE A 22 4.48 -24.48 16.28
CA ILE A 22 4.32 -23.09 16.72
C ILE A 22 4.12 -22.16 15.52
N ASP A 23 4.79 -22.40 14.40
CA ASP A 23 4.66 -21.58 13.19
C ASP A 23 3.26 -21.69 12.56
N GLU A 24 2.69 -22.89 12.50
CA GLU A 24 1.31 -23.13 12.07
C GLU A 24 0.31 -22.38 12.97
N MET A 25 0.49 -22.48 14.29
CA MET A 25 -0.35 -21.79 15.29
C MET A 25 -0.25 -20.26 15.21
N ILE A 26 0.97 -19.74 15.02
CA ILE A 26 1.21 -18.31 14.83
C ILE A 26 0.57 -17.84 13.51
N CYS A 27 0.70 -18.62 12.45
CA CYS A 27 0.11 -18.28 11.16
C CYS A 27 -1.43 -18.28 11.23
N GLU A 28 -2.05 -19.23 11.93
CA GLU A 28 -3.51 -19.26 12.10
C GLU A 28 -4.04 -18.09 12.94
N THR A 29 -3.30 -17.68 13.98
CA THR A 29 -3.77 -16.65 14.93
C THR A 29 -3.41 -15.21 14.55
N LEU A 30 -2.25 -14.98 13.93
CA LEU A 30 -1.77 -13.62 13.61
C LEU A 30 -2.09 -13.19 12.17
N THR A 31 -2.59 -14.09 11.33
CA THR A 31 -2.85 -13.80 9.92
C THR A 31 -4.33 -13.48 9.68
N SER A 32 -4.59 -12.48 8.83
CA SER A 32 -5.95 -12.14 8.44
C SER A 32 -6.57 -13.22 7.55
N GLN A 33 -7.90 -13.40 7.60
CA GLN A 33 -8.56 -14.41 6.76
C GLN A 33 -8.36 -14.18 5.25
N SER A 34 -8.19 -12.93 4.82
CA SER A 34 -7.85 -12.61 3.43
C SER A 34 -6.49 -13.20 3.04
N THR A 35 -5.51 -13.11 3.94
CA THR A 35 -4.16 -13.62 3.70
C THR A 35 -4.11 -15.14 3.73
N LEU A 36 -4.87 -15.79 4.63
CA LEU A 36 -5.03 -17.25 4.64
C LEU A 36 -5.68 -17.75 3.34
N THR A 37 -6.70 -17.04 2.85
CA THR A 37 -7.34 -17.36 1.55
C THR A 37 -6.33 -17.24 0.40
N MET A 38 -5.50 -16.20 0.39
CA MET A 38 -4.44 -16.04 -0.61
C MET A 38 -3.39 -17.16 -0.51
N LEU A 39 -2.95 -17.50 0.71
CA LEU A 39 -1.97 -18.56 0.95
C LEU A 39 -2.49 -19.93 0.52
N SER A 40 -3.76 -20.25 0.82
CA SER A 40 -4.41 -21.49 0.36
C SER A 40 -4.62 -21.55 -1.16
N SER A 41 -4.61 -20.40 -1.83
CA SER A 41 -4.68 -20.30 -3.29
C SER A 41 -3.31 -20.43 -3.96
N CYS A 42 -2.21 -20.35 -3.19
CA CYS A 42 -0.88 -20.63 -3.70
C CYS A 42 -0.77 -22.13 -4.01
N LYS A 43 -0.58 -22.44 -5.30
CA LYS A 43 -0.23 -23.80 -5.72
C LYS A 43 1.26 -24.00 -5.53
N ASP A 44 1.65 -25.21 -5.15
CA ASP A 44 3.03 -25.63 -5.24
C ASP A 44 3.54 -25.33 -6.65
N TYR A 45 4.69 -24.68 -6.74
CA TYR A 45 5.35 -24.37 -8.00
C TYR A 45 6.43 -25.44 -8.22
N PRO A 46 6.10 -26.58 -8.86
CA PRO A 46 7.12 -27.57 -9.18
C PRO A 46 8.11 -26.91 -10.15
N LEU A 47 9.34 -26.72 -9.69
CA LEU A 47 10.43 -26.17 -10.51
C LEU A 47 10.67 -27.02 -11.77
N PHE A 48 10.39 -28.32 -11.68
CA PHE A 48 10.48 -29.26 -12.79
C PHE A 48 9.33 -30.27 -12.72
N ASP A 49 8.43 -30.24 -13.71
CA ASP A 49 7.46 -31.31 -13.92
C ASP A 49 8.15 -32.43 -14.72
N VAL A 50 8.76 -33.36 -14.00
CA VAL A 50 9.59 -34.43 -14.58
C VAL A 50 8.78 -35.33 -15.51
N GLU A 51 7.49 -35.55 -15.22
CA GLU A 51 6.62 -36.37 -16.05
C GLU A 51 6.23 -35.67 -17.36
N ALA A 52 5.96 -34.37 -17.31
CA ALA A 52 5.68 -33.59 -18.51
C ALA A 52 6.95 -33.38 -19.36
N MET A 53 8.10 -33.16 -18.73
CA MET A 53 9.38 -33.00 -19.43
C MET A 53 9.84 -34.29 -20.10
N ALA A 54 9.64 -35.45 -19.47
CA ALA A 54 10.03 -36.74 -20.04
C ALA A 54 9.22 -37.14 -21.29
N LYS A 55 8.04 -36.53 -21.49
CA LYS A 55 7.17 -36.76 -22.66
C LYS A 55 7.37 -35.73 -23.77
N MET A 56 8.06 -34.62 -23.48
CA MET A 56 8.35 -33.57 -24.47
C MET A 56 9.62 -33.93 -25.23
N THR A 57 9.61 -33.65 -26.53
CA THR A 57 10.83 -33.77 -27.33
C THR A 57 11.81 -32.64 -26.99
N ASP A 58 13.11 -32.88 -27.14
CA ASP A 58 14.16 -31.87 -26.84
C ASP A 58 13.93 -30.52 -27.55
N VAL A 59 13.31 -30.57 -28.74
CA VAL A 59 12.93 -29.39 -29.52
C VAL A 59 11.80 -28.60 -28.85
N GLU A 60 10.76 -29.27 -28.37
CA GLU A 60 9.66 -28.64 -27.62
C GLU A 60 10.13 -28.11 -26.26
N LEU A 61 11.09 -28.79 -25.62
CA LEU A 61 11.71 -28.33 -24.38
C LEU A 61 12.51 -27.04 -24.62
N MET A 62 13.31 -26.99 -25.70
CA MET A 62 14.02 -25.78 -26.11
C MET A 62 13.08 -24.65 -26.49
N GLU A 63 11.94 -24.90 -27.12
CA GLU A 63 10.97 -23.86 -27.46
C GLU A 63 10.26 -23.31 -26.21
N LYS A 64 9.85 -24.20 -25.30
CA LYS A 64 9.15 -23.85 -24.05
C LYS A 64 10.04 -23.06 -23.07
N TYR A 65 11.32 -23.44 -22.95
CA TYR A 65 12.27 -22.76 -22.04
C TYR A 65 13.13 -21.69 -22.74
N GLY A 66 13.38 -21.82 -24.04
CA GLY A 66 14.11 -20.82 -24.84
C GLY A 66 13.29 -19.55 -25.10
N SER A 67 11.96 -19.63 -25.04
CA SER A 67 11.07 -18.46 -25.12
C SER A 67 10.95 -17.69 -23.79
N GLY A 68 11.43 -18.27 -22.68
CA GLY A 68 11.25 -17.77 -21.31
C GLY A 68 12.07 -16.53 -20.94
N SER A 69 13.00 -16.07 -21.79
CA SER A 69 13.79 -14.86 -21.53
C SER A 69 13.16 -13.58 -22.09
N ASN A 70 12.03 -13.67 -22.80
CA ASN A 70 11.34 -12.53 -23.40
C ASN A 70 9.92 -12.36 -22.85
N ALA A 71 9.73 -12.53 -21.54
CA ALA A 71 8.65 -11.84 -20.85
C ALA A 71 8.94 -10.33 -20.89
N ARG A 72 8.78 -9.74 -22.07
CA ARG A 72 8.59 -8.30 -22.23
C ARG A 72 7.29 -8.02 -21.49
N LEU A 73 7.38 -7.80 -20.19
CA LEU A 73 6.39 -7.06 -19.43
C LEU A 73 6.28 -5.72 -20.14
N GLY A 74 5.39 -5.66 -21.12
CA GLY A 74 5.15 -4.46 -21.88
C GLY A 74 4.72 -3.40 -20.87
N ILE A 75 5.14 -2.17 -21.09
CA ILE A 75 4.68 -1.02 -20.29
C ILE A 75 3.13 -1.03 -20.20
N MET A 76 2.46 -1.48 -21.26
CA MET A 76 1.01 -1.73 -21.31
C MET A 76 0.49 -2.76 -20.30
N ASP A 77 1.17 -3.89 -20.09
CA ASP A 77 0.77 -4.89 -19.09
C ASP A 77 1.04 -4.40 -17.67
N VAL A 78 2.13 -3.64 -17.48
CA VAL A 78 2.40 -2.96 -16.20
C VAL A 78 1.30 -1.96 -15.90
N PHE A 79 0.88 -1.11 -16.85
CA PHE A 79 -0.22 -0.17 -16.63
C PHE A 79 -1.56 -0.89 -16.37
N ARG A 80 -1.82 -2.03 -17.02
CA ARG A 80 -3.06 -2.78 -16.84
C ARG A 80 -3.12 -3.51 -15.48
N ILE A 81 -1.98 -3.97 -14.98
CA ILE A 81 -1.85 -4.62 -13.66
C ILE A 81 -1.76 -3.57 -12.53
N LEU A 82 -1.02 -2.48 -12.75
CA LEU A 82 -0.71 -1.48 -11.73
C LEU A 82 -1.83 -0.45 -11.52
N LEU A 83 -2.72 -0.26 -12.50
CA LEU A 83 -3.76 0.77 -12.42
C LEU A 83 -5.18 0.17 -12.36
N PRO A 84 -5.62 -0.35 -11.20
CA PRO A 84 -7.02 -0.68 -10.99
C PRO A 84 -7.90 0.56 -11.22
N PRO A 85 -9.09 0.41 -11.85
CA PRO A 85 -10.01 1.54 -12.05
C PRO A 85 -10.40 2.23 -10.74
N ARG A 86 -10.39 1.50 -9.62
CA ARG A 86 -10.62 2.05 -8.28
C ARG A 86 -9.54 3.05 -7.84
N MET A 87 -8.27 2.79 -8.18
CA MET A 87 -7.15 3.66 -7.83
C MET A 87 -7.22 4.97 -8.62
N LEU A 88 -7.60 4.91 -9.90
CA LEU A 88 -7.86 6.11 -10.71
C LEU A 88 -8.96 6.98 -10.12
N TRP A 89 -10.05 6.37 -9.62
CA TRP A 89 -11.12 7.10 -8.95
C TRP A 89 -10.63 7.84 -7.71
N VAL A 90 -9.85 7.17 -6.85
CA VAL A 90 -9.30 7.80 -5.65
C VAL A 90 -8.35 8.94 -6.02
N ILE A 91 -7.42 8.71 -6.95
CA ILE A 91 -6.49 9.75 -7.42
C ILE A 91 -7.25 10.93 -8.01
N GLY A 92 -8.30 10.68 -8.80
CA GLY A 92 -9.14 11.73 -9.38
C GLY A 92 -9.88 12.54 -8.32
N ILE A 93 -10.49 11.87 -7.34
CA ILE A 93 -11.19 12.53 -6.23
C ILE A 93 -10.21 13.35 -5.38
N THR A 94 -9.07 12.77 -5.01
CA THR A 94 -8.02 13.48 -4.26
C THR A 94 -7.49 14.67 -5.06
N GLY A 95 -7.21 14.49 -6.35
CA GLY A 95 -6.78 15.56 -7.25
C GLY A 95 -7.81 16.70 -7.34
N TYR A 96 -9.10 16.37 -7.43
CA TYR A 96 -10.18 17.36 -7.43
C TYR A 96 -10.23 18.17 -6.12
N PHE A 97 -10.15 17.51 -4.96
CA PHE A 97 -10.15 18.19 -3.67
C PHE A 97 -8.91 19.07 -3.49
N VAL A 98 -7.74 18.58 -3.89
CA VAL A 98 -6.50 19.35 -3.88
C VAL A 98 -6.63 20.57 -4.78
N PHE A 99 -7.11 20.41 -6.02
CA PHE A 99 -7.30 21.52 -6.94
C PHE A 99 -8.24 22.58 -6.38
N ARG A 100 -9.40 22.17 -5.83
CA ARG A 100 -10.37 23.05 -5.17
C ARG A 100 -9.77 23.77 -3.97
N TYR A 101 -8.92 23.09 -3.20
CA TYR A 101 -8.20 23.69 -2.09
C TYR A 101 -7.27 24.81 -2.55
N TYR A 102 -6.46 24.55 -3.59
CA TYR A 102 -5.56 25.55 -4.16
C TYR A 102 -6.31 26.74 -4.76
N GLU A 103 -7.44 26.53 -5.43
CA GLU A 103 -8.28 27.61 -5.95
C GLU A 103 -8.86 28.48 -4.83
N ALA A 104 -9.26 27.87 -3.71
CA ALA A 104 -9.86 28.57 -2.60
C ALA A 104 -8.84 29.30 -1.70
N HIS A 105 -7.63 28.77 -1.52
CA HIS A 105 -6.67 29.26 -0.52
C HIS A 105 -5.41 29.89 -1.10
N CYS A 106 -5.14 29.71 -2.39
CA CYS A 106 -4.00 30.34 -3.05
C CYS A 106 -4.46 31.45 -3.99
N GLN A 107 -3.63 32.47 -4.11
CA GLN A 107 -3.72 33.52 -5.11
C GLN A 107 -2.55 33.38 -6.08
N ARG A 108 -2.79 33.68 -7.36
CA ARG A 108 -1.69 33.74 -8.33
C ARG A 108 -0.89 35.00 -8.07
N HIS A 109 0.41 34.84 -7.84
CA HIS A 109 1.29 35.96 -7.56
C HIS A 109 1.92 36.49 -8.86
N GLY A 110 1.46 37.67 -9.29
CA GLY A 110 2.03 38.40 -10.42
C GLY A 110 1.96 37.67 -11.78
N ALA A 111 2.96 37.95 -12.63
CA ALA A 111 3.10 37.38 -13.99
C ALA A 111 3.66 35.94 -14.01
N SER A 112 3.85 35.31 -12.85
CA SER A 112 4.40 33.95 -12.73
C SER A 112 3.29 32.91 -12.54
N PHE A 113 3.55 31.66 -12.98
CA PHE A 113 2.66 30.51 -12.77
C PHE A 113 2.68 29.96 -11.32
N LEU A 114 3.24 30.70 -10.37
CA LEU A 114 3.40 30.27 -8.98
C LEU A 114 2.12 30.57 -8.18
N PHE A 115 1.61 29.54 -7.50
CA PHE A 115 0.51 29.67 -6.54
C PHE A 115 1.08 29.99 -5.17
N VAL A 116 0.74 31.15 -4.63
CA VAL A 116 1.15 31.59 -3.30
C VAL A 116 -0.08 31.53 -2.39
N PRO A 117 0.04 31.02 -1.15
CA PRO A 117 -1.06 31.05 -0.19
C PRO A 117 -1.49 32.49 0.08
N ARG A 118 -2.79 32.70 0.33
CA ARG A 118 -3.32 34.00 0.76
C ARG A 118 -2.70 34.43 2.11
N PRO A 119 -2.61 35.74 2.38
CA PRO A 119 -2.11 36.23 3.65
C PRO A 119 -2.91 35.65 4.82
N LEU A 120 -2.20 35.27 5.88
CA LEU A 120 -2.77 34.62 7.05
C LEU A 120 -3.06 35.68 8.12
N HIS A 121 -4.25 35.61 8.69
CA HIS A 121 -4.69 36.47 9.78
C HIS A 121 -4.89 35.64 11.06
N LEU A 122 -4.59 36.22 12.22
CA LEU A 122 -4.79 35.57 13.52
C LEU A 122 -6.26 35.60 13.94
N PRO A 123 -6.84 34.51 14.47
CA PRO A 123 -8.22 34.55 14.95
C PRO A 123 -8.34 35.47 16.17
N LYS A 124 -9.38 36.32 16.20
CA LYS A 124 -9.67 37.26 17.32
C LYS A 124 -9.97 36.53 18.64
N SER A 125 -10.37 35.27 18.56
CA SER A 125 -10.73 34.44 19.72
C SER A 125 -10.34 32.97 19.49
N GLN A 126 -9.92 32.30 20.55
CA GLN A 126 -9.67 30.84 20.55
C GLN A 126 -10.95 30.01 20.72
N ALA A 127 -12.11 30.65 20.87
CA ALA A 127 -13.39 29.97 21.01
C ALA A 127 -13.88 29.48 19.63
N PHE A 128 -13.48 28.27 19.26
CA PHE A 128 -13.99 27.61 18.07
C PHE A 128 -15.34 26.94 18.37
N THR A 129 -16.40 27.43 17.74
CA THR A 129 -17.71 26.76 17.76
C THR A 129 -17.67 25.55 16.82
N LEU A 130 -18.31 24.43 17.21
CA LEU A 130 -18.41 23.23 16.36
C LEU A 130 -18.94 23.55 14.94
N LEU A 131 -19.89 24.48 14.83
CA LEU A 131 -20.43 24.93 13.54
C LEU A 131 -19.38 25.58 12.64
N ASN A 132 -18.43 26.30 13.23
CA ASN A 132 -17.31 26.91 12.50
C ASN A 132 -16.31 25.86 12.03
N ALA A 133 -16.04 24.85 12.88
CA ALA A 133 -15.15 23.74 12.53
C ALA A 133 -15.66 22.87 11.36
N PHE A 134 -16.98 22.64 11.28
CA PHE A 134 -17.58 21.80 10.23
C PHE A 134 -18.01 22.59 8.98
N PHE A 135 -18.32 23.88 9.09
CA PHE A 135 -18.80 24.72 7.98
C PHE A 135 -18.11 26.08 7.92
N PRO A 136 -16.79 26.12 7.68
CA PRO A 136 -16.01 27.37 7.70
C PRO A 136 -16.44 28.38 6.62
N GLY A 137 -17.10 27.91 5.54
CA GLY A 137 -17.63 28.79 4.49
C GLY A 137 -18.94 29.51 4.83
N MET A 138 -19.75 28.97 5.75
CA MET A 138 -21.03 29.59 6.18
C MET A 138 -20.90 30.34 7.51
N PHE A 139 -19.96 29.93 8.35
CA PHE A 139 -19.68 30.55 9.65
C PHE A 139 -18.18 30.88 9.73
N PRO A 140 -17.72 31.94 9.04
CA PRO A 140 -16.31 32.30 9.07
C PRO A 140 -15.86 32.66 10.50
N VAL A 141 -14.62 32.30 10.85
CA VAL A 141 -13.97 32.74 12.08
C VAL A 141 -13.73 34.25 12.01
N ASP A 142 -14.01 34.97 13.08
CA ASP A 142 -13.61 36.38 13.20
C ASP A 142 -12.08 36.47 13.27
N VAL A 143 -11.48 37.13 12.30
CA VAL A 143 -10.03 37.26 12.15
C VAL A 143 -9.58 38.69 12.43
N GLU A 144 -8.36 38.85 12.92
CA GLU A 144 -7.71 40.14 13.15
C GLU A 144 -7.40 40.84 11.83
N ASP A 145 -7.62 42.15 11.78
CA ASP A 145 -7.41 42.95 10.59
C ASP A 145 -5.92 43.06 10.23
N ALA A 146 -5.02 42.82 11.19
CA ALA A 146 -3.60 42.72 10.97
C ALA A 146 -3.21 41.38 10.34
N GLU A 147 -2.50 41.43 9.22
CA GLU A 147 -1.89 40.26 8.59
C GLU A 147 -0.77 39.74 9.47
N TYR A 148 -0.89 38.50 9.96
CA TYR A 148 0.16 37.84 10.73
C TYR A 148 1.32 37.40 9.83
N TRP A 149 0.99 36.98 8.60
CA TRP A 149 1.98 36.57 7.62
C TRP A 149 1.56 36.98 6.21
N HIS A 150 2.46 37.67 5.52
CA HIS A 150 2.41 37.95 4.10
C HIS A 150 3.73 37.48 3.46
N LEU A 151 3.68 37.18 2.16
CA LEU A 151 4.89 36.93 1.40
C LEU A 151 5.68 38.25 1.32
N PRO A 152 6.98 38.29 1.67
CA PRO A 152 7.77 39.50 1.52
C PRO A 152 7.84 39.90 0.05
N ASP A 153 7.47 41.14 -0.25
CA ASP A 153 7.64 41.72 -1.58
C ASP A 153 9.15 41.87 -1.85
N SER A 154 9.65 41.22 -2.91
CA SER A 154 11.04 41.30 -3.36
C SER A 154 11.36 42.64 -4.01
#